data_AF-A0A1A0DNH3-F1
#
_entry.id   AF-A0A1A0DNH3-F1
#
_cell.length_a   1.000
_cell.length_b   1.000
_cell.length_c   1.000
_cell.angle_alpha   90.00
_cell.angle_beta   90.00
_cell.angle_gamma   90.00
#
_symmetry.space_group_name_H-M   'P 1'
#
loop_
_entity.id
_entity.type
_entity.pdbx_description
1 polymer ?
#
loop_
_entity_poly.entity_id
_entity_poly.type
_entity_poly.pdbx_seq_one_letter_code
_entity_poly.pdbx_strand_id
1 'polypeptide(L)'
;MKQSGFFDVEERLARLSGLGDQLEAFSRTVDFEAFRPDLDKALAYSDGSKGGRPPFDPVLMFKILVIQTLNNLSDERTEYLING
;
A
#
# COMPACT_ATOMS: atom_id res chain seq x y z
N MET A 1 0.35 18.36 27.45
CA MET A 1 0.83 17.07 26.93
C MET A 1 -0.37 16.15 26.82
N LYS A 2 -0.85 15.84 25.61
CA LYS A 2 -2.01 14.96 25.43
C LYS A 2 -1.49 13.53 25.63
N GLN A 3 -1.85 12.94 26.75
CA GLN A 3 -1.53 11.54 27.06
C GLN A 3 -2.19 10.70 25.96
N SER A 4 -1.38 10.06 25.11
CA SER A 4 -1.85 9.08 24.13
C SER A 4 -2.50 7.95 24.93
N GLY A 5 -3.83 8.04 25.08
CA GLY A 5 -4.61 7.14 25.92
C GLY A 5 -4.57 5.72 25.35
N PHE A 6 -4.79 4.75 26.22
CA PHE A 6 -4.88 3.32 25.89
C PHE A 6 -5.73 3.04 24.62
N PHE A 7 -6.80 3.83 24.42
CA PHE A 7 -7.65 3.81 23.22
C PHE A 7 -6.94 4.12 21.88
N ASP A 8 -5.97 5.05 21.86
CA ASP A 8 -5.22 5.42 20.65
C ASP A 8 -4.31 4.26 20.18
N VAL A 9 -3.80 3.48 21.13
CA VAL A 9 -2.97 2.30 20.85
C VAL A 9 -3.81 1.15 20.31
N GLU A 10 -4.96 0.88 20.92
CA GLU A 10 -5.88 -0.17 20.44
C GLU A 10 -6.44 0.17 19.06
N GLU A 11 -6.82 1.42 18.81
CA GLU A 11 -7.29 1.86 17.50
C GLU A 11 -6.19 1.72 16.43
N ARG A 12 -4.96 2.13 16.75
CA ARG A 12 -3.82 1.97 15.83
C ARG A 12 -3.51 0.50 15.55
N LEU A 13 -3.57 -0.36 16.56
CA LEU A 13 -3.37 -1.80 16.41
C LEU A 13 -4.48 -2.44 15.57
N ALA A 14 -5.74 -2.07 15.79
CA ALA A 14 -6.86 -2.53 14.98
C ALA A 14 -6.73 -2.11 13.51
N ARG A 15 -6.31 -0.86 13.26
CA ARG A 15 -6.03 -0.37 11.90
C ARG A 15 -4.89 -1.15 11.24
N LEU A 16 -3.78 -1.38 11.96
CA LEU A 16 -2.65 -2.16 11.45
C LEU A 16 -3.03 -3.62 11.17
N SER A 17 -3.86 -4.23 12.02
CA SER A 17 -4.36 -5.60 11.82
C SER A 17 -5.26 -5.69 10.58
N GLY A 18 -6.23 -4.78 10.45
CA GLY A 18 -7.12 -4.75 9.28
C GLY A 18 -6.37 -4.52 7.97
N LEU A 19 -5.33 -3.69 8.01
CA LEU A 19 -4.44 -3.47 6.86
C LEU A 19 -3.68 -4.76 6.51
N GLY A 20 -3.17 -5.50 7.49
CA GLY A 20 -2.54 -6.81 7.30
C GLY A 20 -3.46 -7.83 6.62
N ASP A 21 -4.72 -7.92 7.06
CA ASP A 21 -5.70 -8.86 6.50
C ASP A 21 -6.07 -8.51 5.05
N GLN A 22 -6.21 -7.22 4.74
CA GLN A 22 -6.45 -6.76 3.37
C GLN A 22 -5.28 -7.10 2.46
N LEU A 23 -4.04 -6.85 2.91
CA LEU A 23 -2.83 -7.20 2.15
C LEU A 23 -2.76 -8.69 1.85
N GLU A 24 -3.06 -9.52 2.84
CA GLU A 24 -3.07 -10.96 2.69
C GLU A 24 -4.11 -11.40 1.66
N ALA A 25 -5.34 -10.87 1.73
CA ALA A 25 -6.39 -11.14 0.75
C ALA A 25 -6.00 -10.72 -0.68
N PHE A 26 -5.37 -9.55 -0.83
CA PHE A 26 -4.87 -9.08 -2.13
C PHE A 26 -3.79 -9.99 -2.70
N SER A 27 -2.81 -10.40 -1.89
CA SER A 27 -1.73 -11.28 -2.32
C SER A 27 -2.22 -12.67 -2.79
N ARG A 28 -3.37 -13.14 -2.26
CA ARG A 28 -3.99 -14.41 -2.66
C ARG A 28 -4.81 -14.30 -3.95
N THR A 29 -5.30 -13.10 -4.27
CA THR A 29 -6.29 -12.90 -5.36
C THR A 29 -5.66 -12.29 -6.60
N VAL A 30 -4.63 -11.46 -6.44
CA VAL A 30 -4.01 -10.71 -7.54
C VAL A 30 -2.62 -11.25 -7.81
N ASP A 31 -2.43 -11.80 -9.01
CA ASP A 31 -1.09 -12.04 -9.54
C ASP A 31 -0.49 -10.71 -10.02
N PHE A 32 0.25 -10.04 -9.14
CA PHE A 32 0.88 -8.76 -9.45
C PHE A 32 1.99 -8.88 -10.51
N GLU A 33 2.59 -10.06 -10.69
CA GLU A 33 3.64 -10.27 -11.68
C GLU A 33 3.08 -10.25 -13.11
N ALA A 34 1.79 -10.52 -13.28
CA ALA A 34 1.11 -10.39 -14.56
C ALA A 34 1.18 -8.96 -15.14
N PHE A 35 1.35 -7.93 -14.29
CA PHE A 35 1.47 -6.54 -14.71
C PHE A 35 2.91 -6.13 -15.07
N ARG A 36 3.92 -6.96 -14.79
CA ARG A 36 5.33 -6.60 -15.03
C ARG A 36 5.59 -6.11 -16.47
N PRO A 37 5.08 -6.75 -17.54
CA PRO A 37 5.31 -6.27 -18.90
C PRO A 37 4.76 -4.87 -19.15
N ASP A 38 3.64 -4.52 -18.52
CA ASP A 38 3.02 -3.20 -18.67
C ASP A 38 3.74 -2.16 -17.81
N LEU A 39 4.15 -2.53 -16.61
CA LEU A 39 4.94 -1.69 -15.72
C LEU A 39 6.32 -1.37 -16.32
N ASP A 40 7.00 -2.36 -16.91
CA ASP A 40 8.29 -2.17 -17.57
C ASP A 40 8.19 -1.22 -18.76
N LYS A 41 7.13 -1.35 -19.56
CA LYS A 41 6.84 -0.42 -20.67
C LYS A 41 6.51 0.99 -20.18
N ALA A 42 5.68 1.11 -19.14
CA ALA A 42 5.21 2.39 -18.64
C ALA A 42 6.31 3.17 -17.90
N LEU A 43 7.16 2.48 -17.16
CA LEU A 43 8.22 3.09 -16.36
C LEU A 43 9.46 3.42 -17.19
N ALA A 44 9.66 2.73 -18.33
CA ALA A 44 10.74 2.97 -19.28
C ALA A 44 12.10 3.19 -18.59
N TYR A 45 12.38 2.42 -17.53
CA TYR A 45 13.61 2.56 -16.76
C TYR A 45 14.79 2.38 -17.70
N SER A 46 15.64 3.43 -17.80
CA SER A 46 16.87 3.36 -18.58
C SER A 46 17.73 2.20 -18.08
N ASP A 47 18.46 1.56 -18.99
CA ASP A 47 19.32 0.36 -18.89
C ASP A 47 20.37 0.28 -17.76
N GLY A 48 20.29 1.12 -16.72
CA GLY A 48 21.25 1.15 -15.62
C GLY A 48 22.64 1.67 -16.01
N SER A 49 22.86 2.02 -17.29
CA SER A 49 24.17 2.47 -17.82
C SER A 49 24.68 3.76 -17.17
N LYS A 50 23.80 4.54 -16.52
CA LYS A 50 24.15 5.79 -15.84
C LYS A 50 24.63 5.64 -14.40
N GLY A 51 24.88 4.41 -13.92
CA GLY A 51 25.55 4.19 -12.63
C GLY A 51 24.78 4.79 -11.46
N GLY A 52 23.56 4.30 -11.22
CA GLY A 52 22.73 4.66 -10.08
C GLY A 52 22.26 3.44 -9.31
N ARG A 53 21.72 3.63 -8.09
CA ARG A 53 21.01 2.57 -7.37
C ARG A 53 19.97 1.96 -8.32
N PRO A 54 19.92 0.62 -8.47
CA PRO A 54 18.92 -0.01 -9.32
C PRO A 54 17.53 0.54 -8.96
N PRO A 55 16.67 0.85 -9.94
CA PRO A 55 15.31 1.25 -9.66
C PRO A 55 14.64 0.17 -8.78
N PHE A 56 13.79 0.60 -7.85
CA PHE A 56 12.97 -0.34 -7.07
C PHE A 56 12.23 -1.26 -8.03
N ASP A 57 12.02 -2.51 -7.62
CA ASP A 57 11.27 -3.46 -8.42
C ASP A 57 9.88 -2.86 -8.77
N PRO A 58 9.52 -2.78 -10.05
CA PRO A 58 8.31 -2.07 -10.47
C PRO A 58 7.04 -2.71 -9.92
N VAL A 59 7.03 -4.03 -9.75
CA VAL A 59 5.91 -4.77 -9.16
C VAL A 59 5.78 -4.46 -7.67
N LEU A 60 6.91 -4.36 -6.94
CA LEU A 60 6.91 -3.91 -5.54
C LEU A 60 6.36 -2.49 -5.40
N MET A 61 6.78 -1.55 -6.24
CA MET A 61 6.27 -0.18 -6.22
C MET A 61 4.77 -0.14 -6.54
N PHE A 62 4.33 -0.93 -7.51
CA PHE A 62 2.92 -1.04 -7.86
C PHE A 62 2.08 -1.58 -6.69
N LYS A 63 2.55 -2.63 -6.00
CA LYS A 63 1.92 -3.14 -4.77
C LYS A 63 1.77 -2.01 -3.74
N ILE A 64 2.83 -1.25 -3.47
CA ILE A 64 2.80 -0.14 -2.49
C ILE A 64 1.73 0.90 -2.86
N LEU A 65 1.64 1.31 -4.14
CA LEU A 65 0.66 2.30 -4.59
C LEU A 65 -0.79 1.82 -4.46
N VAL A 66 -1.05 0.55 -4.79
CA VAL A 66 -2.37 -0.07 -4.62
C VAL A 66 -2.77 -0.04 -3.15
N ILE A 67 -1.85 -0.41 -2.26
CA ILE A 67 -2.08 -0.45 -0.81
C ILE A 67 -2.36 0.95 -0.27
N GLN A 68 -1.56 1.95 -0.63
CA GLN A 68 -1.78 3.33 -0.21
C GLN A 68 -3.17 3.82 -0.63
N THR A 69 -3.53 3.62 -1.90
CA THR A 69 -4.81 4.07 -2.44
C THR A 69 -6.00 3.43 -1.71
N LEU A 70 -5.93 2.14 -1.42
CA LEU A 70 -7.00 1.42 -0.71
C LEU A 70 -7.13 1.84 0.75
N ASN A 71 -6.01 2.09 1.43
CA ASN A 71 -6.04 2.56 2.82
C ASN A 71 -6.60 3.97 2.94
N ASN A 72 -6.23 4.88 2.04
CA ASN A 72 -6.82 6.21 1.98
C ASN A 72 -8.35 6.13 1.78
N LEU A 73 -8.84 5.26 0.89
CA LEU A 73 -10.28 5.03 0.73
C LEU A 73 -10.94 4.40 1.96
N SER A 74 -10.23 3.53 2.68
CA SER A 74 -10.73 2.91 3.91
C SER A 74 -10.85 3.93 5.04
N ASP A 75 -9.89 4.85 5.18
CA ASP A 75 -9.94 5.94 6.14
C ASP A 75 -11.12 6.88 5.83
N GLU A 76 -11.29 7.30 4.58
CA GLU A 76 -12.45 8.10 4.15
C GLU A 76 -13.79 7.40 4.42
N ARG A 77 -13.88 6.09 4.13
CA ARG A 77 -15.09 5.30 4.43
C ARG A 77 -15.35 5.20 5.93
N THR A 78 -14.31 5.04 6.73
CA THR A 78 -14.43 4.95 8.20
C THR A 78 -14.90 6.28 8.78
N GLU A 79 -14.34 7.41 8.31
CA GLU A 79 -14.80 8.74 8.70
C GLU A 79 -16.27 9.00 8.32
N TYR A 80 -16.69 8.55 7.13
CA TYR A 80 -18.08 8.66 6.70
C TYR A 80 -19.04 7.86 7.60
N LEU A 81 -18.65 6.65 8.02
CA LEU A 81 -19.49 5.80 8.88
C LEU A 81 -19.56 6.28 10.34
N ILE A 82 -18.51 6.96 10.83
CA ILE A 82 -18.46 7.48 12.20
C ILE A 82 -19.17 8.84 12.32
N ASN A 83 -19.07 9.69 11.30
CA ASN A 83 -19.69 11.03 11.30
C ASN A 83 -21.06 11.07 10.59
N GLY A 84 -21.52 9.94 10.05
CA GLY A 84 -22.79 9.78 9.34
C GLY A 84 -23.97 9.43 10.22
#